data_AF-D6X758-F1
#
_entry.id   AF-D6X758-F1
#
_cell.length_a   1.000
_cell.length_b   1.000
_cell.length_c   1.000
_cell.angle_alpha   90.00
_cell.angle_beta   90.00
_cell.angle_gamma   90.00
#
_symmetry.space_group_name_H-M   'P 1'
#
loop_
_entity.id
_entity.type
_entity.pdbx_description
1 polymer ?
#
loop_
_entity_poly.entity_id
_entity_poly.type
_entity_poly.pdbx_seq_one_letter_code
_entity_poly.pdbx_strand_id
1 'polypeptide(L)'
;MNDWFTQAGHGVRFEWGPVGASLLAEEVACLVVVDVLSFTTSVTVAVESGTRVFPHRWRDETAAVFADHVGAALAVGRSAATEASPWSLSPAALRRAPATPRLVLPSPNGSTIAATADGCTVVAGCLRNATAVGRWVAGQGYGTVERPVVVIASGEHWPDGSLRPALEDLLGAGAVIAALRRYGRDRLAPEATAAAAAYEGVGDVAATVTN
;
A
#
# COMPACT_ATOMS: atom_id res chain seq x y z
N MET A 1 18.45 -3.29 22.64
CA MET A 1 17.61 -4.49 22.39
C MET A 1 16.53 -4.25 21.31
N ASN A 2 16.58 -3.15 20.53
CA ASN A 2 15.51 -2.77 19.59
C ASN A 2 15.81 -3.01 18.09
N ASP A 3 17.05 -3.33 17.71
CA ASP A 3 17.45 -3.37 16.29
C ASP A 3 16.78 -4.46 15.44
N TRP A 4 16.26 -5.51 16.08
CA TRP A 4 15.54 -6.58 15.40
C TRP A 4 14.27 -6.08 14.71
N PHE A 5 13.47 -5.27 15.41
CA PHE A 5 12.20 -4.75 14.88
C PHE A 5 12.42 -3.73 13.78
N THR A 6 13.54 -3.01 13.80
CA THR A 6 13.84 -1.97 12.81
C THR A 6 14.48 -2.51 11.54
N GLN A 7 14.98 -3.76 11.56
CA GLN A 7 15.73 -4.39 10.47
C GLN A 7 16.91 -3.51 9.99
N ALA A 8 17.54 -2.79 10.93
CA ALA A 8 18.64 -1.88 10.67
C ALA A 8 19.81 -2.57 9.93
N GLY A 9 20.54 -1.82 9.11
CA GLY A 9 21.64 -2.35 8.28
C GLY A 9 21.21 -2.94 6.93
N HIS A 10 19.91 -3.08 6.68
CA HIS A 10 19.34 -3.50 5.40
C HIS A 10 18.74 -2.32 4.64
N GLY A 11 18.90 -2.33 3.32
CA GLY A 11 18.38 -1.28 2.44
C GLY A 11 16.93 -1.50 2.02
N VAL A 12 16.47 -2.75 1.99
CA VAL A 12 15.08 -3.11 1.71
C VAL A 12 14.56 -4.00 2.83
N ARG A 13 13.52 -3.50 3.52
CA ARG A 13 12.90 -4.09 4.71
C ARG A 13 11.45 -4.47 4.42
N PHE A 14 10.87 -5.32 5.25
CA PHE A 14 9.47 -5.72 5.13
C PHE A 14 8.83 -5.81 6.49
N GLU A 15 7.61 -5.27 6.64
CA GLU A 15 6.85 -5.44 7.88
C GLU A 15 5.34 -5.36 7.62
N TRP A 16 4.53 -5.59 8.65
CA TRP A 16 3.08 -5.64 8.56
C TRP A 16 2.37 -4.50 9.27
N GLY A 17 1.25 -4.09 8.68
CA GLY A 17 0.21 -3.32 9.33
C GLY A 17 0.63 -1.94 9.85
N PRO A 18 -0.28 -1.26 10.57
CA PRO A 18 -0.06 0.11 11.04
C PRO A 18 1.00 0.20 12.14
N VAL A 19 1.17 -0.85 12.96
CA VAL A 19 2.19 -0.87 14.02
C VAL A 19 3.58 -0.90 13.41
N GLY A 20 3.80 -1.79 12.45
CA GLY A 20 5.04 -1.88 11.69
C GLY A 20 5.37 -0.60 10.93
N ALA A 21 4.37 -0.06 10.22
CA ALA A 21 4.51 1.22 9.52
C ALA A 21 4.91 2.36 10.46
N SER A 22 4.25 2.49 11.61
CA SER A 22 4.53 3.58 12.57
C SER A 22 5.93 3.47 13.16
N LEU A 23 6.38 2.26 13.50
CA LEU A 23 7.72 2.02 14.02
C LEU A 23 8.80 2.39 13.00
N LEU A 24 8.56 2.08 11.72
CA LEU A 24 9.58 2.19 10.68
C LEU A 24 9.55 3.50 9.92
N ALA A 25 8.44 4.26 9.93
CA ALA A 25 8.29 5.50 9.15
C ALA A 25 9.36 6.55 9.46
N GLU A 26 9.82 6.63 10.72
CA GLU A 26 10.89 7.55 11.15
C GLU A 26 12.31 7.01 10.85
N GLU A 27 12.45 5.71 10.57
CA GLU A 27 13.71 4.99 10.38
C GLU A 27 14.04 4.75 8.90
N VAL A 28 13.14 5.12 8.00
CA VAL A 28 13.28 4.90 6.56
C VAL A 28 13.12 6.16 5.73
N ALA A 29 13.74 6.17 4.55
CA ALA A 29 13.59 7.27 3.61
C ALA A 29 12.32 7.12 2.74
N CYS A 30 11.80 5.90 2.61
CA CYS A 30 10.62 5.58 1.81
C CYS A 30 9.85 4.40 2.40
N LEU A 31 8.52 4.52 2.42
CA LEU A 31 7.59 3.47 2.80
C LEU A 31 6.72 3.11 1.60
N VAL A 32 6.71 1.84 1.21
CA VAL A 32 5.78 1.32 0.21
C VAL A 32 4.64 0.61 0.93
N VAL A 33 3.43 1.19 0.90
CA VAL A 33 2.23 0.52 1.42
C VAL A 33 1.68 -0.44 0.38
N VAL A 34 1.28 -1.64 0.80
CA VAL A 34 0.68 -2.68 -0.03
C VAL A 34 -0.64 -3.13 0.60
N ASP A 35 -1.73 -2.95 -0.13
CA ASP A 35 -3.10 -3.36 0.22
C ASP A 35 -3.78 -3.78 -1.09
N VAL A 36 -3.61 -5.05 -1.46
CA VAL A 36 -3.96 -5.59 -2.78
C VAL A 36 -5.48 -5.64 -2.95
N LEU A 37 -6.21 -5.97 -1.88
CA LEU A 37 -7.68 -6.10 -1.84
C LEU A 37 -8.27 -5.09 -0.82
N SER A 38 -8.29 -3.80 -1.12
CA SER A 38 -8.17 -3.25 -2.46
C SER A 38 -7.66 -1.82 -2.54
N PHE A 39 -7.13 -1.25 -1.45
CA PHE A 39 -6.81 0.18 -1.43
C PHE A 39 -5.74 0.56 -2.46
N THR A 40 -4.57 -0.10 -2.47
CA THR A 40 -3.49 0.27 -3.40
C THR A 40 -3.84 -0.07 -4.86
N THR A 41 -4.62 -1.13 -5.06
CA THR A 41 -5.22 -1.44 -6.37
C THR A 41 -6.21 -0.33 -6.78
N SER A 42 -7.02 0.20 -5.88
CA SER A 42 -7.93 1.31 -6.18
C SER A 42 -7.20 2.61 -6.47
N VAL A 43 -6.14 2.91 -5.70
CA VAL A 43 -5.26 4.06 -5.97
C VAL A 43 -4.70 3.98 -7.37
N THR A 44 -4.15 2.83 -7.78
CA THR A 44 -3.59 2.66 -9.13
C THR A 44 -4.63 2.86 -10.23
N VAL A 45 -5.87 2.38 -10.07
CA VAL A 45 -6.94 2.66 -11.07
C VAL A 45 -7.26 4.16 -11.15
N ALA A 46 -7.37 4.83 -10.01
CA ALA A 46 -7.73 6.25 -9.96
C ALA A 46 -6.61 7.14 -10.54
N VAL A 47 -5.34 6.90 -10.18
CA VAL A 47 -4.24 7.74 -10.69
C VAL A 47 -3.99 7.53 -12.19
N GLU A 48 -4.23 6.33 -12.72
CA GLU A 48 -4.17 6.04 -14.16
C GLU A 48 -5.23 6.83 -14.96
N SER A 49 -6.33 7.24 -14.33
CA SER A 49 -7.34 8.13 -14.93
C SER A 49 -7.07 9.63 -14.70
N GLY A 50 -5.92 9.98 -14.12
CA GLY A 50 -5.56 11.36 -13.79
C GLY A 50 -6.14 11.88 -12.47
N THR A 51 -6.73 11.00 -11.65
CA THR A 51 -7.30 11.38 -10.34
C THR A 51 -6.19 11.56 -9.31
N ARG A 52 -6.21 12.69 -8.59
CA ARG A 52 -5.42 12.84 -7.35
C ARG A 52 -6.15 12.19 -6.19
N VAL A 53 -5.53 11.18 -5.57
CA VAL A 53 -6.13 10.45 -4.44
C VAL A 53 -5.63 11.02 -3.11
N PHE A 54 -6.55 11.22 -2.18
CA PHE A 54 -6.30 11.60 -0.80
C PHE A 54 -6.66 10.41 0.09
N PRO A 55 -5.68 9.71 0.71
CA PRO A 55 -5.99 8.67 1.67
C PRO A 55 -6.68 9.28 2.89
N HIS A 56 -7.66 8.57 3.44
CA HIS A 56 -8.31 8.92 4.71
C HIS A 56 -8.56 7.69 5.58
N ARG A 57 -8.38 7.83 6.89
CA ARG A 57 -8.34 6.68 7.81
C ARG A 57 -9.69 5.97 7.95
N TRP A 58 -10.77 6.72 8.10
CA TRP A 58 -12.08 6.18 8.46
C TRP A 58 -13.16 6.61 7.48
N ARG A 59 -14.18 5.77 7.27
CA ARG A 59 -15.39 6.14 6.54
C ARG A 59 -16.43 6.70 7.51
N ASP A 60 -16.12 7.86 8.10
CA ASP A 60 -16.98 8.55 9.04
C ASP A 60 -17.28 9.99 8.56
N GLU A 61 -17.97 10.77 9.39
CA GLU A 61 -18.31 12.17 9.09
C GLU A 61 -17.07 13.02 8.83
N THR A 62 -15.90 12.66 9.39
CA THR A 62 -14.65 13.38 9.15
C THR A 62 -14.17 13.24 7.71
N ALA A 63 -14.52 12.15 7.03
CA ALA A 63 -14.17 11.93 5.62
C ALA A 63 -14.91 12.91 4.70
N ALA A 64 -16.19 13.19 4.99
CA ALA A 64 -16.99 14.15 4.25
C ALA A 64 -16.48 15.57 4.47
N VAL A 65 -16.24 15.95 5.72
CA VAL A 65 -15.65 17.26 6.08
C VAL A 65 -14.30 17.45 5.38
N PHE A 66 -13.46 16.41 5.37
CA PHE A 66 -12.17 16.48 4.70
C PHE A 66 -12.31 16.59 3.17
N ALA A 67 -13.22 15.82 2.56
CA ALA A 67 -13.50 15.89 1.13
C ALA A 67 -13.96 17.29 0.70
N ASP A 68 -14.86 17.92 1.47
CA ASP A 68 -15.28 19.30 1.26
C ASP A 68 -14.11 20.26 1.38
N HIS A 69 -13.28 20.11 2.43
CA HIS A 69 -12.11 20.96 2.67
C HIS A 69 -11.10 20.90 1.52
N VAL A 70 -10.86 19.71 0.96
CA VAL A 70 -9.91 19.53 -0.16
C VAL A 70 -10.58 19.65 -1.54
N GLY A 71 -11.89 19.93 -1.62
CA GLY A 71 -12.64 20.01 -2.86
C GLY A 71 -12.55 18.73 -3.69
N ALA A 72 -12.81 17.58 -3.06
CA ALA A 72 -12.70 16.26 -3.67
C ALA A 72 -14.04 15.50 -3.61
N ALA A 73 -14.25 14.60 -4.56
CA ALA A 73 -15.28 13.58 -4.42
C ALA A 73 -14.92 12.63 -3.26
N LEU A 74 -15.92 12.02 -2.61
CA LEU A 74 -15.72 11.04 -1.56
C LEU A 74 -16.07 9.64 -2.06
N ALA A 75 -15.16 8.69 -1.90
CA ALA A 75 -15.46 7.28 -2.11
C ALA A 75 -16.31 6.73 -0.95
N VAL A 76 -17.46 6.16 -1.28
CA VAL A 76 -18.40 5.58 -0.31
C VAL A 76 -18.20 4.05 -0.16
N GLY A 77 -18.87 3.46 0.83
CA GLY A 77 -18.96 2.01 0.97
C GLY A 77 -19.64 1.38 -0.25
N ARG A 78 -19.26 0.14 -0.61
CA ARG A 78 -19.78 -0.54 -1.80
C ARG A 78 -21.31 -0.64 -1.81
N SER A 79 -21.93 -0.87 -0.65
CA SER A 79 -23.39 -0.94 -0.49
C SER A 79 -24.08 0.42 -0.53
N ALA A 80 -23.35 1.51 -0.35
CA ALA A 80 -23.86 2.89 -0.38
C ALA A 80 -23.60 3.59 -1.73
N ALA A 81 -22.95 2.91 -2.68
CA ALA A 81 -22.65 3.47 -3.99
C ALA A 81 -23.95 3.66 -4.80
N THR A 82 -24.13 4.85 -5.35
CA THR A 82 -25.27 5.24 -6.19
C THR A 82 -24.78 5.95 -7.45
N GLU A 83 -25.66 6.31 -8.38
CA GLU A 83 -25.28 7.14 -9.54
C GLU A 83 -24.74 8.51 -9.12
N ALA A 84 -25.24 9.08 -8.02
CA ALA A 84 -24.78 10.36 -7.48
C ALA A 84 -23.47 10.26 -6.67
N SER A 85 -23.12 9.05 -6.19
CA SER A 85 -21.87 8.78 -5.47
C SER A 85 -21.30 7.43 -5.91
N PRO A 86 -20.78 7.34 -7.15
CA PRO A 86 -20.41 6.07 -7.76
C PRO A 86 -19.02 5.57 -7.36
N TRP A 87 -18.20 6.42 -6.73
CA TRP A 87 -16.84 6.06 -6.31
C TRP A 87 -16.88 5.22 -5.04
N SER A 88 -16.10 4.13 -5.01
CA SER A 88 -15.91 3.29 -3.83
C SER A 88 -14.49 2.73 -3.81
N LEU A 89 -14.11 2.02 -2.75
CA LEU A 89 -12.83 1.30 -2.69
C LEU A 89 -12.75 0.11 -3.66
N SER A 90 -13.76 -0.17 -4.48
CA SER A 90 -13.68 -1.21 -5.50
C SER A 90 -12.95 -0.70 -6.75
N PRO A 91 -11.85 -1.35 -7.19
CA PRO A 91 -11.16 -0.99 -8.43
C PRO A 91 -12.09 -1.07 -9.66
N ALA A 92 -13.02 -2.03 -9.67
CA ALA A 92 -14.00 -2.20 -10.74
C ALA A 92 -15.05 -1.07 -10.74
N ALA A 93 -15.47 -0.58 -9.56
CA ALA A 93 -16.36 0.56 -9.47
C ALA A 93 -15.66 1.85 -9.92
N LEU A 94 -14.43 2.10 -9.47
CA LEU A 94 -13.65 3.28 -9.88
C LEU A 94 -13.41 3.33 -11.39
N ARG A 95 -13.20 2.17 -12.03
CA ARG A 95 -13.03 2.08 -13.49
C ARG A 95 -14.31 2.45 -14.25
N ARG A 96 -15.50 2.20 -13.69
CA ARG A 96 -16.80 2.50 -14.31
C ARG A 96 -17.33 3.89 -13.95
N ALA A 97 -16.92 4.42 -12.80
CA ALA A 97 -17.33 5.73 -12.34
C ALA A 97 -16.82 6.84 -13.27
N PRO A 98 -17.51 7.99 -13.36
CA PRO A 98 -16.97 9.17 -14.02
C PRO A 98 -15.61 9.55 -13.43
N ALA A 99 -14.69 10.02 -14.28
CA ALA A 99 -13.41 10.54 -13.81
C ALA A 99 -13.65 11.74 -12.89
N THR A 100 -12.89 11.81 -11.80
CA THR A 100 -12.88 12.96 -10.89
C THR A 100 -11.44 13.45 -10.75
N PRO A 101 -11.18 14.77 -10.75
CA PRO A 101 -9.82 15.26 -10.58
C PRO A 101 -9.24 14.96 -9.20
N ARG A 102 -10.09 14.86 -8.17
CA ARG A 102 -9.69 14.68 -6.77
C ARG A 102 -10.66 13.71 -6.07
N LEU A 103 -10.12 12.72 -5.38
CA LEU A 103 -10.89 11.70 -4.69
C LEU A 103 -10.33 11.46 -3.29
N VAL A 104 -11.15 11.62 -2.26
CA VAL A 104 -10.88 11.07 -0.93
C VAL A 104 -11.25 9.60 -0.95
N LEU A 105 -10.31 8.73 -0.57
CA LEU A 105 -10.46 7.27 -0.65
C LEU A 105 -10.22 6.64 0.72
N PRO A 106 -11.26 6.47 1.55
CA PRO A 106 -11.05 5.91 2.88
C PRO A 106 -10.96 4.38 2.89
N SER A 107 -10.04 3.84 3.68
CA SER A 107 -9.82 2.41 3.90
C SER A 107 -9.29 2.15 5.32
N PRO A 108 -9.80 1.13 6.05
CA PRO A 108 -9.33 0.84 7.40
C PRO A 108 -7.87 0.39 7.45
N ASN A 109 -7.34 -0.16 6.36
CA ASN A 109 -6.02 -0.77 6.31
C ASN A 109 -5.03 0.16 5.57
N GLY A 110 -4.83 -0.01 4.26
CA GLY A 110 -3.80 0.70 3.50
C GLY A 110 -3.91 2.22 3.50
N SER A 111 -5.14 2.76 3.58
CA SER A 111 -5.31 4.22 3.66
C SER A 111 -4.98 4.78 5.04
N THR A 112 -5.26 4.03 6.11
CA THR A 112 -4.80 4.36 7.46
C THR A 112 -3.28 4.45 7.49
N ILE A 113 -2.61 3.41 6.99
CA ILE A 113 -1.14 3.36 6.94
C ILE A 113 -0.58 4.53 6.14
N ALA A 114 -1.13 4.78 4.94
CA ALA A 114 -0.67 5.87 4.09
C ALA A 114 -0.88 7.27 4.71
N ALA A 115 -1.97 7.45 5.46
CA ALA A 115 -2.31 8.74 6.07
C ALA A 115 -1.55 9.02 7.37
N THR A 116 -1.00 8.00 8.03
CA THR A 116 -0.26 8.16 9.30
C THR A 116 1.25 7.97 9.16
N ALA A 117 1.72 7.54 7.99
CA ALA A 117 3.13 7.41 7.68
C ALA A 117 3.76 8.78 7.40
N ASP A 118 3.89 9.59 8.44
CA ASP A 118 4.57 10.88 8.41
C ASP A 118 6.10 10.70 8.44
N GLY A 119 6.84 11.68 7.93
CA GLY A 119 8.31 11.70 8.02
C GLY A 119 9.08 11.00 6.87
N CYS A 120 8.40 10.25 6.00
CA CYS A 120 9.03 9.61 4.83
C CYS A 120 8.21 9.77 3.54
N THR A 121 8.78 9.37 2.41
CA THR A 121 8.05 9.29 1.15
C THR A 121 7.18 8.04 1.13
N VAL A 122 5.86 8.20 0.97
CA VAL A 122 4.91 7.09 0.90
C VAL A 122 4.56 6.75 -0.55
N VAL A 123 4.62 5.46 -0.91
CA VAL A 123 4.31 4.95 -2.24
C VAL A 123 3.28 3.84 -2.15
N ALA A 124 2.23 3.88 -2.98
CA ALA A 124 1.26 2.80 -3.09
C ALA A 124 1.77 1.71 -4.06
N GLY A 125 2.03 0.52 -3.55
CA GLY A 125 2.44 -0.66 -4.32
C GLY A 125 1.39 -1.77 -4.29
N CYS A 126 1.22 -2.47 -5.41
CA CYS A 126 0.37 -3.64 -5.55
C CYS A 126 0.92 -4.54 -6.67
N LEU A 127 0.29 -5.72 -6.86
CA LEU A 127 0.68 -6.66 -7.92
C LEU A 127 0.72 -6.01 -9.31
N ARG A 128 -0.22 -5.11 -9.63
CA ARG A 128 -0.31 -4.46 -10.96
C ARG A 128 0.86 -3.51 -11.25
N ASN A 129 1.36 -2.79 -10.24
CA ASN A 129 2.37 -1.75 -10.45
C ASN A 129 3.73 -2.10 -9.82
N ALA A 130 3.93 -3.34 -9.34
CA ALA A 130 5.14 -3.76 -8.65
C ALA A 130 6.43 -3.42 -9.40
N THR A 131 6.50 -3.69 -10.71
CA THR A 131 7.68 -3.35 -11.53
C THR A 131 7.89 -1.84 -11.66
N ALA A 132 6.81 -1.06 -11.80
CA ALA A 132 6.88 0.39 -11.91
C ALA A 132 7.33 1.03 -10.59
N VAL A 133 6.81 0.54 -9.47
CA VAL A 133 7.23 0.94 -8.11
C VAL A 133 8.69 0.59 -7.88
N GLY A 134 9.10 -0.66 -8.12
CA GLY A 134 10.49 -1.08 -7.95
C GLY A 134 11.46 -0.22 -8.77
N ARG A 135 11.12 0.07 -10.04
CA ARG A 135 11.91 0.95 -10.91
C ARG A 135 12.01 2.37 -10.35
N TRP A 136 10.87 2.95 -9.97
CA TRP A 136 10.82 4.32 -9.49
C TRP A 136 11.58 4.47 -8.18
N VAL A 137 11.33 3.60 -7.20
CA VAL A 137 12.00 3.60 -5.89
C VAL A 137 13.51 3.47 -6.07
N ALA A 138 13.98 2.52 -6.89
CA ALA A 138 15.40 2.37 -7.17
C ALA A 138 15.99 3.60 -7.89
N GLY A 139 15.28 4.17 -8.87
CA GLY A 139 15.68 5.37 -9.61
C GLY A 139 15.73 6.64 -8.77
N GLN A 140 14.91 6.73 -7.72
CA GLN A 140 14.99 7.81 -6.72
C GLN A 140 16.18 7.65 -5.75
N GLY A 141 16.96 6.55 -5.86
CA GLY A 141 18.10 6.27 -5.00
C GLY A 141 17.73 5.67 -3.64
N TYR A 142 16.49 5.20 -3.48
CA TYR A 142 16.09 4.45 -2.28
C TYR A 142 16.45 2.97 -2.39
N GLY A 143 16.39 2.25 -1.27
CA GLY A 143 16.68 0.82 -1.19
C GLY A 143 18.12 0.51 -0.83
N THR A 144 18.89 1.52 -0.38
CA THR A 144 20.25 1.36 0.17
C THR A 144 20.22 1.47 1.69
N VAL A 145 21.33 1.15 2.36
CA VAL A 145 21.41 1.25 3.83
C VAL A 145 21.24 2.70 4.30
N GLU A 146 21.74 3.65 3.52
CA GLU A 146 21.70 5.08 3.79
C GLU A 146 20.32 5.70 3.48
N ARG A 147 19.57 5.09 2.56
CA ARG A 147 18.21 5.51 2.18
C ARG A 147 17.28 4.30 2.13
N PRO A 148 16.98 3.70 3.30
CA PRO A 148 16.28 2.44 3.34
C PRO A 148 14.82 2.59 2.92
N VAL A 149 14.28 1.50 2.39
CA VAL A 149 12.88 1.32 2.03
C VAL A 149 12.29 0.26 2.94
N VAL A 150 11.10 0.50 3.47
CA VAL A 150 10.26 -0.57 4.01
C VAL A 150 9.07 -0.82 3.09
N VAL A 151 8.77 -2.08 2.81
CA VAL A 151 7.52 -2.49 2.17
C VAL A 151 6.58 -3.00 3.27
N ILE A 152 5.44 -2.33 3.45
CA ILE A 152 4.43 -2.66 4.45
C ILE A 152 3.27 -3.41 3.79
N ALA A 153 3.11 -4.68 4.12
CA ALA A 153 1.88 -5.42 3.82
C ALA A 153 0.80 -5.02 4.84
N SER A 154 -0.35 -4.51 4.37
CA SER A 154 -1.35 -3.91 5.25
C SER A 154 -2.01 -4.94 6.15
N GLY A 155 -2.28 -6.13 5.59
CA GLY A 155 -3.00 -7.19 6.28
C GLY A 155 -4.49 -6.85 6.46
N GLU A 156 -5.16 -7.75 7.15
CA GLU A 156 -6.56 -7.63 7.54
C GLU A 156 -6.68 -7.57 9.06
N HIS A 157 -7.92 -7.45 9.56
CA HIS A 157 -8.19 -7.53 10.99
C HIS A 157 -8.96 -8.81 11.33
N TRP A 158 -8.54 -9.48 12.40
CA TRP A 158 -9.37 -10.47 13.08
C TRP A 158 -10.59 -9.80 13.76
N PRO A 159 -11.61 -10.57 14.18
CA PRO A 159 -12.77 -10.01 14.88
C PRO A 159 -12.45 -9.23 16.15
N ASP A 160 -11.32 -9.52 16.80
CA ASP A 160 -10.81 -8.78 17.97
C ASP A 160 -10.02 -7.52 17.62
N GLY A 161 -9.90 -7.19 16.32
CA GLY A 161 -9.17 -6.04 15.82
C GLY A 161 -7.66 -6.25 15.70
N SER A 162 -7.13 -7.42 16.07
CA SER A 162 -5.71 -7.73 15.89
C SER A 162 -5.36 -7.94 14.41
N LEU A 163 -4.09 -7.66 14.07
CA LEU A 163 -3.59 -7.86 12.71
C LEU A 163 -3.68 -9.34 12.32
N ARG A 164 -4.30 -9.59 11.16
CA ARG A 164 -4.30 -10.84 10.43
C ARG A 164 -3.41 -10.68 9.19
N PRO A 165 -2.28 -11.41 9.08
CA PRO A 165 -1.55 -11.48 7.83
C PRO A 165 -2.45 -11.91 6.66
N ALA A 166 -2.46 -11.11 5.60
CA ALA A 166 -3.23 -11.37 4.39
C ALA A 166 -2.29 -11.89 3.30
N LEU A 167 -2.67 -13.00 2.66
CA LEU A 167 -1.81 -13.69 1.68
C LEU A 167 -1.58 -12.81 0.45
N GLU A 168 -2.63 -12.17 -0.03
CA GLU A 168 -2.63 -11.23 -1.14
C GLU A 168 -1.65 -10.07 -0.91
N ASP A 169 -1.56 -9.54 0.31
CA ASP A 169 -0.66 -8.45 0.65
C ASP A 169 0.79 -8.92 0.78
N LEU A 170 1.01 -10.14 1.30
CA LEU A 170 2.34 -10.76 1.28
C LEU A 170 2.84 -10.93 -0.15
N LEU A 171 1.98 -11.44 -1.05
CA LEU A 171 2.34 -11.64 -2.45
C LEU A 171 2.54 -10.30 -3.17
N GLY A 172 1.72 -9.30 -2.87
CA GLY A 172 1.89 -7.94 -3.38
C GLY A 172 3.22 -7.31 -2.95
N ALA A 173 3.57 -7.44 -1.66
CA ALA A 173 4.82 -6.94 -1.12
C ALA A 173 6.01 -7.70 -1.69
N GLY A 174 5.93 -9.03 -1.74
CA GLY A 174 6.92 -9.89 -2.37
C GLY A 174 7.19 -9.51 -3.83
N ALA A 175 6.15 -9.18 -4.60
CA ALA A 175 6.29 -8.71 -5.98
C ALA A 175 7.07 -7.37 -6.08
N VAL A 176 6.77 -6.41 -5.20
CA VAL A 176 7.50 -5.13 -5.13
C VAL A 176 8.96 -5.37 -4.76
N ILE A 177 9.22 -6.20 -3.76
CA ILE A 177 10.57 -6.51 -3.27
C ILE A 177 11.39 -7.25 -4.35
N ALA A 178 10.79 -8.24 -5.02
CA ALA A 178 11.41 -8.93 -6.14
C ALA A 178 11.76 -7.97 -7.28
N ALA A 179 10.90 -6.97 -7.55
CA ALA A 179 11.18 -5.91 -8.51
C ALA A 179 12.37 -5.03 -8.07
N LEU A 180 12.43 -4.63 -6.79
CA LEU A 180 13.55 -3.85 -6.25
C LEU A 180 14.89 -4.59 -6.40
N ARG A 181 14.90 -5.90 -6.13
CA ARG A 181 16.09 -6.76 -6.31
C ARG A 181 16.59 -6.73 -7.75
N ARG A 182 15.68 -6.81 -8.74
CA ARG A 182 16.03 -6.70 -10.17
C ARG A 182 16.68 -5.37 -10.56
N TYR A 183 16.49 -4.31 -9.76
CA TYR A 183 17.13 -3.00 -9.93
C TYR A 183 18.34 -2.79 -9.01
N GLY A 184 18.97 -3.86 -8.52
CA GLY A 184 20.23 -3.82 -7.78
C GLY A 184 20.10 -3.42 -6.31
N ARG A 185 18.92 -3.64 -5.71
CA ARG A 185 18.67 -3.41 -4.27
C ARG A 185 18.75 -4.72 -3.50
N ASP A 186 19.94 -5.32 -3.47
CA ASP A 186 20.16 -6.69 -3.02
C ASP A 186 20.41 -6.84 -1.51
N ARG A 187 20.52 -5.73 -0.76
CA ARG A 187 20.63 -5.73 0.71
C ARG A 187 19.25 -5.86 1.36
N LEU A 188 18.61 -7.00 1.12
CA LEU A 188 17.32 -7.38 1.67
C LEU A 188 17.46 -7.83 3.12
N ALA A 189 16.55 -7.38 3.98
CA ALA A 189 16.34 -7.99 5.29
C ALA A 189 15.87 -9.44 5.15
N PRO A 190 16.07 -10.31 6.15
CA PRO A 190 15.55 -11.68 6.14
C PRO A 190 14.05 -11.76 5.85
N GLU A 191 13.26 -10.86 6.45
CA GLU A 191 11.81 -10.76 6.28
C GLU A 191 11.45 -10.39 4.84
N ALA A 192 12.17 -9.43 4.26
CA ALA A 192 11.99 -9.01 2.87
C ALA A 192 12.37 -10.14 1.89
N THR A 193 13.43 -10.88 2.20
CA THR A 193 13.85 -12.06 1.43
C THR A 193 12.77 -13.14 1.45
N ALA A 194 12.18 -13.42 2.60
CA ALA A 194 11.09 -14.38 2.75
C ALA A 194 9.84 -13.95 1.96
N ALA A 195 9.45 -12.68 2.02
CA ALA A 195 8.32 -12.16 1.25
C ALA A 195 8.54 -12.26 -0.27
N ALA A 196 9.73 -11.91 -0.77
CA ALA A 196 10.08 -12.08 -2.18
C ALA A 196 10.05 -13.54 -2.61
N ALA A 197 10.62 -14.44 -1.80
CA ALA A 197 10.62 -15.87 -2.07
C ALA A 197 9.20 -16.46 -2.09
N ALA A 198 8.31 -16.00 -1.21
CA ALA A 198 6.90 -16.39 -1.20
C ALA A 198 6.23 -16.05 -2.53
N TYR A 199 6.40 -14.82 -3.03
CA TYR A 199 5.88 -14.43 -4.35
C TYR A 199 6.46 -15.25 -5.50
N GLU A 200 7.79 -15.43 -5.52
CA GLU A 200 8.47 -16.16 -6.60
C GLU A 200 8.17 -17.66 -6.61
N GLY A 201 7.78 -18.23 -5.46
CA GLY A 201 7.38 -19.63 -5.32
C GLY A 201 5.94 -19.92 -5.78
N VAL A 202 5.10 -18.90 -5.98
CA VAL A 202 3.73 -19.08 -6.45
C VAL A 202 3.69 -19.16 -7.98
N GLY A 203 3.26 -20.31 -8.51
CA GLY A 203 3.12 -20.51 -9.96
C GLY A 203 1.99 -19.70 -10.59
N ASP A 204 0.82 -19.64 -9.94
CA ASP A 204 -0.32 -18.83 -10.38
C ASP A 204 -0.78 -17.90 -9.25
N VAL A 205 -0.31 -16.66 -9.29
CA VAL A 205 -0.64 -15.63 -8.30
C VAL A 205 -2.11 -15.26 -8.38
N ALA A 206 -2.69 -15.22 -9.59
CA ALA A 206 -4.09 -14.82 -9.78
C ALA A 206 -5.02 -15.84 -9.13
N ALA A 207 -4.83 -17.14 -9.41
CA ALA A 207 -5.60 -18.21 -8.77
C ALA A 207 -5.45 -18.19 -7.24
N THR A 208 -4.24 -17.91 -6.75
CA THR A 208 -3.93 -17.90 -5.30
C THR A 208 -4.67 -16.80 -4.54
N VAL A 209 -4.80 -15.60 -5.11
CA VAL A 209 -5.45 -14.46 -4.44
C VAL A 209 -6.98 -14.43 -4.63
N THR A 210 -7.54 -15.32 -5.46
CA THR A 210 -8.98 -15.41 -5.70
C THR A 210 -9.66 -16.61 -5.02
N ASN A 211 -8.89 -17.47 -4.35
CA ASN A 211 -9.39 -18.67 -3.67
C ASN A 211 -9.93 -18.39 -2.26
#